data_AF-A0A523TAW7-F1
#
_entry.id   AF-A0A523TAW7-F1
#
_cell.length_a   1.000
_cell.length_b   1.000
_cell.length_c   1.000
_cell.angle_alpha   90.00
_cell.angle_beta   90.00
_cell.angle_gamma   90.00
#
_symmetry.space_group_name_H-M   'P 1'
#
loop_
_entity.id
_entity.type
_entity.pdbx_description
1 polymer ?
#
loop_
_entity_poly.entity_id
_entity_poly.type
_entity_poly.pdbx_seq_one_letter_code
_entity_poly.pdbx_strand_id
1 'polypeptide(L)'
;MLSRKSKVVALIFSVVLLTILKYVSDHGAEILSQALLLVANTFLLITGGLITLICFSLLGTFSSVRNPATFHLLRRISQDPSINFLAGFLVTGYLILVRPSLTSNVPFLPFIEWFVIALTVYVMYTVTVLSTKEFYVSSEGPSWRKHIQEVRRETGRDLIRITSVMEQFVDDGVKDPLLVYLTSHLQRLGETEEDILKTLSPLIGSRKNVPRHKLHFLAFPWTRRNRAVRNKEVRENMLNTLIKKIDEVRSE
;
A
#
# COMPACT_ATOMS: atom_id res chain seq x y z
N MET A 1 2.35 -13.87 78.57
CA MET A 1 3.07 -12.59 78.70
C MET A 1 4.06 -12.45 77.55
N LEU A 2 3.87 -11.50 76.63
CA LEU A 2 4.85 -11.27 75.54
C LEU A 2 6.16 -10.68 76.10
N SER A 3 7.29 -11.24 75.67
CA SER A 3 8.65 -10.81 76.01
C SER A 3 8.86 -9.31 75.74
N ARG A 4 9.63 -8.63 76.59
CA ARG A 4 9.95 -7.19 76.43
C ARG A 4 10.50 -6.88 75.03
N LYS A 5 11.19 -7.84 74.40
CA LYS A 5 11.72 -7.73 73.03
C LYS A 5 10.62 -7.69 71.96
N SER A 6 9.56 -8.48 72.10
CA SER A 6 8.47 -8.50 71.10
C SER A 6 7.60 -7.26 71.17
N LYS A 7 7.48 -6.62 72.34
CA LYS A 7 6.81 -5.31 72.47
C LYS A 7 7.56 -4.20 71.74
N VAL A 8 8.90 -4.19 71.81
CA VAL A 8 9.73 -3.21 71.10
C VAL A 8 9.64 -3.40 69.58
N VAL A 9 9.70 -4.65 69.11
CA VAL A 9 9.54 -4.97 67.67
C VAL A 9 8.16 -4.56 67.16
N ALA A 10 7.09 -4.84 67.93
CA ALA A 10 5.74 -4.43 67.56
C ALA A 10 5.58 -2.91 67.50
N LEU A 11 6.23 -2.18 68.40
CA LEU A 11 6.21 -0.71 68.41
C LEU A 11 6.95 -0.12 67.21
N ILE A 12 8.13 -0.65 66.88
CA ILE A 12 8.88 -0.24 65.69
C ILE A 12 8.06 -0.52 64.43
N PHE A 13 7.46 -1.72 64.32
CA PHE A 13 6.63 -2.08 63.18
C PHE A 13 5.39 -1.18 63.05
N SER A 14 4.74 -0.86 64.17
CA SER A 14 3.60 0.05 64.20
C SER A 14 3.96 1.46 63.75
N VAL A 15 5.12 1.98 64.17
CA VAL A 15 5.61 3.30 63.74
C VAL A 15 5.94 3.31 62.25
N VAL A 16 6.64 2.29 61.76
CA VAL A 16 6.96 2.16 60.32
C VAL A 16 5.69 2.06 59.48
N LEU A 17 4.73 1.23 59.89
CA LEU A 17 3.45 1.08 59.20
C LEU A 17 2.66 2.39 59.16
N LEU A 18 2.62 3.14 60.27
CA LEU A 18 1.97 4.45 60.34
C LEU A 18 2.67 5.49 59.46
N THR A 19 4.00 5.49 59.39
CA THR A 19 4.73 6.39 58.48
C THR A 19 4.48 6.06 57.00
N ILE A 20 4.36 4.78 56.64
CA ILE A 20 4.02 4.37 55.27
C ILE A 20 2.58 4.76 54.94
N LEU A 21 1.62 4.50 55.84
CA LEU A 21 0.23 4.91 55.66
C LEU A 21 0.08 6.42 55.53
N LYS A 22 0.81 7.20 56.33
CA LYS A 22 0.82 8.66 56.23
C LYS A 22 1.43 9.12 54.92
N TYR A 23 2.54 8.53 54.49
CA TYR A 23 3.17 8.84 53.20
C TYR A 23 2.22 8.56 52.02
N VAL A 24 1.53 7.41 52.03
CA VAL A 24 0.54 7.03 51.02
C VAL A 24 -0.71 7.92 51.08
N SER A 25 -1.13 8.39 52.26
CA SER A 25 -2.24 9.34 52.39
C SER A 25 -1.87 10.72 51.87
N ASP A 26 -0.68 11.22 52.22
CA ASP A 26 -0.21 12.56 51.86
C ASP A 26 0.13 12.66 50.37
N HIS A 27 0.69 11.60 49.77
CA HIS A 27 1.07 11.56 48.35
C HIS A 27 0.06 10.80 47.47
N GLY A 28 -0.95 10.16 48.06
CA GLY A 28 -1.95 9.38 47.34
C GLY A 28 -2.80 10.23 46.41
N ALA A 29 -3.13 11.46 46.82
CA ALA A 29 -3.86 12.41 45.97
C ALA A 29 -3.01 12.87 44.78
N GLU A 30 -1.71 13.10 44.97
CA GLU A 30 -0.78 13.47 43.91
C GLU A 30 -0.55 12.31 42.92
N ILE A 31 -0.31 11.10 43.43
CA ILE A 31 -0.15 9.88 42.61
C ILE A 31 -1.44 9.57 41.84
N LEU A 32 -2.61 9.70 42.48
CA LEU A 32 -3.90 9.51 41.84
C LEU A 32 -4.14 10.56 40.76
N SER A 33 -3.80 11.84 41.01
CA SER A 33 -3.96 12.92 40.05
C SER A 33 -3.06 12.75 38.83
N GLN A 34 -1.81 12.31 39.01
CA GLN A 34 -0.88 12.02 37.93
C GLN A 34 -1.32 10.79 37.12
N ALA A 35 -1.82 9.75 37.79
CA ALA A 35 -2.38 8.58 37.13
C ALA A 35 -3.63 8.94 36.31
N LEU A 36 -4.53 9.77 36.85
CA LEU A 36 -5.73 10.24 36.16
C LEU A 36 -5.37 11.11 34.95
N LEU A 37 -4.36 11.97 35.08
CA LEU A 37 -3.84 12.78 33.98
C LEU A 37 -3.25 11.89 32.87
N LEU A 38 -2.50 10.85 33.24
CA LEU A 38 -1.93 9.88 32.29
C LEU A 38 -3.03 9.09 31.56
N VAL A 39 -4.06 8.65 32.30
CA VAL A 39 -5.21 7.94 31.73
C VAL A 39 -6.02 8.86 30.81
N ALA A 40 -6.25 10.12 31.20
CA ALA A 40 -6.94 11.09 30.37
C ALA A 40 -6.16 11.39 29.08
N ASN A 41 -4.83 11.56 29.17
CA ASN A 41 -3.98 11.82 28.01
C ASN A 41 -3.92 10.61 27.07
N THR A 42 -3.81 9.39 27.59
CA THR A 42 -3.83 8.17 26.75
C THR A 42 -5.19 7.95 26.08
N PHE A 43 -6.29 8.24 26.79
CA PHE A 43 -7.63 8.20 26.22
C PHE A 43 -7.78 9.23 25.08
N LEU A 44 -7.31 10.46 25.27
CA LEU A 44 -7.32 11.51 24.24
C LEU A 44 -6.51 11.13 23.00
N LEU A 45 -5.36 10.49 23.16
CA LEU A 45 -4.56 10.00 22.04
C LEU A 45 -5.31 8.93 21.22
N ILE A 46 -5.95 7.99 21.91
CA ILE A 46 -6.72 6.92 21.28
C ILE A 46 -7.94 7.48 20.55
N THR A 47 -8.69 8.41 21.18
CA THR A 47 -9.84 9.04 20.54
C THR A 47 -9.42 9.89 19.34
N GLY A 48 -8.29 10.59 19.41
CA GLY A 48 -7.71 11.30 18.28
C GLY A 48 -7.43 10.39 17.07
N GLY A 49 -6.81 9.23 17.30
CA GLY A 49 -6.59 8.21 16.26
C GLY A 49 -7.89 7.62 15.69
N LEU A 50 -8.92 7.43 16.53
CA LEU A 50 -10.22 6.96 16.08
C LEU A 50 -10.98 8.00 15.24
N ILE A 51 -10.96 9.26 15.65
CA ILE A 51 -11.61 10.36 14.92
C ILE A 51 -11.00 10.50 13.53
N THR A 52 -9.67 10.50 13.40
CA THR A 52 -9.03 10.56 12.07
C THR A 52 -9.39 9.36 11.21
N LEU A 53 -9.44 8.15 11.77
CA LEU A 53 -9.84 6.96 11.05
C LEU A 53 -11.27 7.09 10.50
N ILE A 54 -12.21 7.54 11.33
CA ILE A 54 -13.60 7.78 10.92
C ILE A 54 -13.66 8.86 9.83
N CYS A 55 -12.98 9.99 10.02
CA CYS A 55 -12.95 11.08 9.04
C CYS A 55 -12.41 10.61 7.69
N PHE A 56 -11.25 9.95 7.65
CA PHE A 56 -10.66 9.46 6.40
C PHE A 56 -11.51 8.37 5.73
N SER A 57 -12.19 7.53 6.52
CA SER A 57 -13.10 6.51 5.98
C SER A 57 -14.33 7.16 5.32
N LEU A 58 -14.90 8.21 5.93
CA LEU A 58 -16.00 9.00 5.36
C LEU A 58 -15.54 9.78 4.11
N LEU A 59 -14.37 10.40 4.16
CA LEU A 59 -13.79 11.12 3.03
C LEU A 59 -13.55 10.18 1.83
N GLY A 60 -13.13 8.93 2.08
CA GLY A 60 -13.03 7.90 1.06
C GLY A 60 -14.36 7.59 0.37
N THR A 61 -15.46 7.46 1.12
CA THR A 61 -16.80 7.15 0.56
C THR A 61 -17.43 8.34 -0.18
N PHE A 62 -17.26 9.57 0.30
CA PHE A 62 -17.83 10.77 -0.35
C PHE A 62 -17.02 11.27 -1.56
N SER A 63 -15.74 10.91 -1.69
CA SER A 63 -14.87 11.39 -2.78
C SER A 63 -15.23 10.87 -4.18
N SER A 64 -16.16 9.92 -4.29
CA SER A 64 -16.59 9.30 -5.56
C SER A 64 -17.24 10.28 -6.56
N VAL A 65 -17.67 11.48 -6.10
CA VAL A 65 -18.66 12.28 -6.84
C VAL A 65 -18.08 13.45 -7.65
N ARG A 66 -16.84 13.92 -7.42
CA ARG A 66 -16.47 15.26 -7.94
C ARG A 66 -15.11 15.47 -8.63
N ASN A 67 -14.08 14.66 -8.38
CA ASN A 67 -12.79 14.83 -9.05
C ASN A 67 -11.96 13.52 -9.07
N PRO A 68 -11.53 13.01 -10.24
CA PRO A 68 -10.80 11.75 -10.35
C PRO A 68 -9.41 11.81 -9.68
N ALA A 69 -8.71 12.94 -9.76
CA ALA A 69 -7.40 13.11 -9.14
C ALA A 69 -7.45 13.04 -7.61
N THR A 70 -8.46 13.68 -6.99
CA THR A 70 -8.66 13.61 -5.55
C THR A 70 -9.12 12.21 -5.13
N PHE A 71 -9.95 11.56 -5.93
CA PHE A 71 -10.43 10.20 -5.65
C PHE A 71 -9.28 9.19 -5.50
N HIS A 72 -8.27 9.24 -6.38
CA HIS A 72 -7.12 8.33 -6.28
C HIS A 72 -6.30 8.53 -5.01
N LEU A 73 -6.07 9.78 -4.58
CA LEU A 73 -5.37 10.07 -3.32
C LEU A 73 -6.19 9.65 -2.11
N LEU A 74 -7.46 10.03 -2.06
CA LEU A 74 -8.35 9.74 -0.95
C LEU A 74 -8.59 8.23 -0.79
N ARG A 75 -8.74 7.51 -1.90
CA ARG A 75 -8.83 6.05 -1.89
C ARG A 75 -7.53 5.40 -1.40
N ARG A 76 -6.36 5.89 -1.85
CA ARG A 76 -5.06 5.38 -1.38
C ARG A 76 -4.88 5.61 0.12
N ILE A 77 -5.26 6.78 0.62
CA ILE A 77 -5.21 7.10 2.06
C ILE A 77 -6.18 6.21 2.83
N SER A 78 -7.39 5.97 2.30
CA SER A 78 -8.39 5.10 2.94
C SER A 78 -8.02 3.61 2.99
N GLN A 79 -7.07 3.13 2.17
CA GLN A 79 -6.74 1.71 2.08
C GLN A 79 -5.97 1.16 3.29
N ASP A 80 -5.26 2.02 4.02
CA ASP A 80 -4.43 1.61 5.16
C ASP A 80 -4.94 2.23 6.48
N PRO A 81 -5.92 1.58 7.15
CA PRO A 81 -6.54 2.11 8.37
C PRO A 81 -5.53 2.27 9.53
N SER A 82 -4.49 1.44 9.57
CA SER A 82 -3.41 1.54 10.56
C SER A 82 -2.59 2.83 10.40
N ILE A 83 -2.31 3.25 9.17
CA ILE A 83 -1.58 4.50 8.89
C ILE A 83 -2.42 5.70 9.31
N ASN A 84 -3.72 5.70 9.01
CA ASN A 84 -4.63 6.79 9.39
C ASN A 84 -4.82 6.91 10.90
N PHE A 85 -4.91 5.78 11.60
CA PHE A 85 -4.94 5.76 13.06
C PHE A 85 -3.64 6.30 13.65
N LEU A 86 -2.48 5.82 13.15
CA LEU A 86 -1.17 6.28 13.61
C LEU A 86 -0.98 7.78 13.35
N ALA A 87 -1.40 8.28 12.18
CA ALA A 87 -1.31 9.70 11.86
C ALA A 87 -2.13 10.55 12.84
N GLY A 88 -3.37 10.16 13.15
CA GLY A 88 -4.18 10.88 14.15
C GLY A 88 -3.64 10.77 15.56
N PHE A 89 -3.12 9.60 15.94
CA PHE A 89 -2.45 9.39 17.22
C PHE A 89 -1.25 10.33 17.37
N LEU A 90 -0.40 10.42 16.35
CA LEU A 90 0.79 11.28 16.34
C LEU A 90 0.42 12.77 16.35
N VAL A 91 -0.55 13.19 15.53
CA VAL A 91 -1.03 14.59 15.51
C VAL A 91 -1.61 14.97 16.87
N THR A 92 -2.43 14.11 17.46
CA THR A 92 -3.04 14.38 18.77
C THR A 92 -1.98 14.42 19.87
N GLY A 93 -1.00 13.52 19.81
CA GLY A 93 0.13 13.53 20.75
C GLY A 93 1.02 14.75 20.60
N TYR A 94 1.24 15.21 19.38
CA TYR A 94 1.92 16.48 19.13
C TYR A 94 1.15 17.64 19.77
N LEU A 95 -0.16 17.75 19.53
CA LEU A 95 -0.98 18.86 20.04
C LEU A 95 -1.08 18.90 21.57
N ILE A 96 -1.11 17.74 22.24
CA ILE A 96 -1.30 17.65 23.69
C ILE A 96 0.03 17.67 24.46
N LEU A 97 1.06 16.96 23.99
CA LEU A 97 2.29 16.76 24.76
C LEU A 97 3.41 17.72 24.32
N VAL A 98 3.56 17.90 23.01
CA VAL A 98 4.72 18.57 22.43
C VAL A 98 4.45 20.06 22.27
N ARG A 99 3.30 20.42 21.70
CA ARG A 99 2.94 21.80 21.37
C ARG A 99 2.90 22.75 22.58
N PRO A 100 2.32 22.39 23.75
CA PRO A 100 2.31 23.30 24.90
C PRO A 100 3.73 23.64 25.38
N SER A 101 4.62 22.65 25.36
CA SER A 101 6.02 22.78 25.76
C SER A 101 6.87 23.59 24.78
N LEU A 102 6.56 23.57 23.48
CA LEU A 102 7.23 24.43 22.50
C LEU A 102 6.67 25.84 22.46
N THR A 103 5.35 26.01 22.63
CA THR A 103 4.69 27.32 22.54
C THR A 103 5.14 28.25 23.66
N SER A 104 5.51 27.70 24.83
CA SER A 104 6.10 28.48 25.93
C SER A 104 7.47 29.07 25.59
N ASN A 105 8.22 28.44 24.69
CA ASN A 105 9.57 28.85 24.30
C ASN A 105 9.61 29.63 22.98
N VAL A 106 8.66 29.39 22.08
CA VAL A 106 8.63 29.97 20.73
C VAL A 106 7.24 30.54 20.43
N PRO A 107 7.02 31.86 20.63
CA PRO A 107 5.70 32.48 20.43
C PRO A 107 5.24 32.47 18.97
N PHE A 108 6.16 32.33 18.01
CA PHE A 108 5.85 32.29 16.57
C PHE A 108 5.57 30.88 16.04
N LEU A 109 5.60 29.85 16.91
CA LEU A 109 5.38 28.45 16.53
C LEU A 109 4.09 28.23 15.71
N PRO A 110 2.94 28.86 16.04
CA PRO A 110 1.72 28.67 15.24
C PRO A 110 1.87 29.11 13.79
N PHE A 111 2.61 30.19 13.51
CA PHE A 111 2.84 30.66 12.14
C PHE A 111 3.71 29.68 11.34
N ILE A 112 4.70 29.08 12.01
CA ILE A 112 5.56 28.05 11.42
C ILE A 112 4.74 26.79 11.11
N GLU A 113 3.89 26.34 12.04
CA GLU A 113 2.98 25.20 11.84
C GLU A 113 2.09 25.42 10.61
N TRP A 114 1.43 26.59 10.52
CA TRP A 114 0.57 26.92 9.39
C TRP A 114 1.33 27.03 8.07
N PHE A 115 2.55 27.58 8.09
CA PHE A 115 3.40 27.63 6.90
C PHE A 115 3.76 26.23 6.41
N VAL A 116 4.13 25.30 7.31
CA VAL A 116 4.45 23.91 6.97
C VAL A 116 3.21 23.19 6.41
N ILE A 117 2.03 23.39 7.00
CA ILE A 117 0.78 22.81 6.50
C ILE A 117 0.47 23.34 5.10
N ALA A 118 0.52 24.66 4.91
CA ALA A 118 0.27 25.31 3.62
C ALA A 118 1.25 24.82 2.54
N LEU A 119 2.54 24.72 2.87
CA LEU A 119 3.56 24.20 1.98
C LEU A 119 3.29 22.73 1.60
N THR A 120 2.91 21.90 2.58
CA THR A 120 2.60 20.49 2.33
C THR A 120 1.41 20.34 1.39
N VAL A 121 0.35 21.11 1.60
CA VAL A 121 -0.84 21.14 0.72
C VAL A 121 -0.46 21.64 -0.67
N TYR A 122 0.36 22.68 -0.78
CA TYR A 122 0.85 23.20 -2.05
C TYR A 122 1.65 22.14 -2.83
N VAL A 123 2.58 21.45 -2.17
CA VAL A 123 3.35 20.35 -2.80
C VAL A 123 2.42 19.22 -3.24
N MET A 124 1.48 18.77 -2.41
CA MET A 124 0.49 17.76 -2.81
C MET A 124 -0.34 18.20 -4.02
N TYR A 125 -0.75 19.47 -4.05
CA TYR A 125 -1.50 20.04 -5.17
C TYR A 125 -0.68 20.07 -6.47
N THR A 126 0.57 20.54 -6.41
CA THR A 126 1.45 20.58 -7.60
C THR A 126 1.70 19.18 -8.16
N VAL A 127 2.04 18.19 -7.32
CA VAL A 127 2.26 16.80 -7.74
C VAL A 127 1.02 16.19 -8.38
N THR A 128 -0.17 16.46 -7.83
CA THR A 128 -1.43 15.94 -8.39
C THR A 128 -1.80 16.61 -9.71
N VAL A 129 -1.63 17.92 -9.83
CA VAL A 129 -1.89 18.66 -11.07
C VAL A 129 -0.92 18.26 -12.17
N LEU A 130 0.37 18.09 -11.86
CA LEU A 130 1.39 17.62 -12.80
C LEU A 130 1.07 16.20 -13.32
N SER A 131 0.74 15.28 -12.42
CA SER A 131 0.37 13.92 -12.82
C SER A 131 -0.89 13.92 -13.69
N THR A 132 -1.86 14.79 -13.41
CA THR A 132 -3.09 14.88 -14.22
C THR A 132 -2.80 15.40 -15.63
N LYS A 133 -1.86 16.35 -15.81
CA LYS A 133 -1.48 16.86 -17.13
C LYS A 133 -0.80 15.81 -18.02
N GLU A 134 -0.12 14.82 -17.44
CA GLU A 134 0.46 13.70 -18.20
C GLU A 134 -0.59 12.69 -18.67
N PHE A 135 -1.71 12.56 -17.95
CA PHE A 135 -2.82 11.66 -18.35
C PHE A 135 -3.83 12.30 -19.30
N TYR A 136 -3.97 13.62 -19.29
CA TYR A 136 -4.79 14.33 -20.27
C TYR A 136 -3.95 14.67 -21.50
N VAL A 137 -4.02 13.81 -22.53
CA VAL A 137 -3.54 14.15 -23.87
C VAL A 137 -4.20 15.46 -24.27
N SER A 138 -3.39 16.49 -24.52
CA SER A 138 -3.87 17.78 -25.03
C SER A 138 -4.69 17.53 -26.30
N SER A 139 -5.98 17.84 -26.24
CA SER A 139 -6.91 17.74 -27.38
C SER A 139 -6.73 18.87 -28.38
N GLU A 140 -5.59 19.56 -28.37
CA GLU A 140 -5.24 20.61 -29.32
C GLU A 140 -4.41 20.01 -30.46
N GLY A 141 -5.08 19.27 -31.33
CA GLY A 141 -4.53 18.70 -32.55
C GLY A 141 -5.62 18.56 -33.63
N PRO A 142 -5.57 19.30 -34.75
CA PRO A 142 -6.65 19.38 -35.71
C PRO A 142 -6.62 18.18 -36.65
N SER A 143 -7.37 17.13 -36.32
CA SER A 143 -8.18 16.35 -37.26
C SER A 143 -8.67 15.11 -36.51
N TRP A 144 -9.90 15.17 -36.02
CA TRP A 144 -10.58 13.98 -35.53
C TRP A 144 -10.94 13.11 -36.73
N ARG A 145 -9.97 12.35 -37.25
CA ARG A 145 -10.23 11.33 -38.26
C ARG A 145 -10.80 10.14 -37.51
N LYS A 146 -12.12 9.96 -37.63
CA LYS A 146 -12.88 8.84 -37.07
C LYS A 146 -12.09 7.56 -37.25
N HIS A 147 -11.51 7.03 -36.17
CA HIS A 147 -10.92 5.71 -36.17
C HIS A 147 -12.08 4.74 -36.34
N ILE A 148 -12.37 4.37 -37.59
CA ILE A 148 -13.23 3.23 -37.89
C ILE A 148 -12.37 2.03 -37.52
N GLN A 149 -12.51 1.61 -36.27
CA GLN A 149 -11.96 0.35 -35.82
C GLN A 149 -12.69 -0.71 -36.64
N GLU A 150 -12.00 -1.29 -37.63
CA GLU A 150 -12.47 -2.48 -38.32
C GLU A 150 -12.44 -3.63 -37.32
N VAL A 151 -13.45 -3.69 -36.47
CA VAL A 151 -13.69 -4.81 -35.57
C VAL A 151 -14.19 -5.95 -36.44
N ARG A 152 -13.25 -6.67 -37.06
CA ARG A 152 -13.51 -7.99 -37.59
C ARG A 152 -13.93 -8.83 -36.38
N ARG A 153 -15.21 -9.18 -36.30
CA ARG A 153 -15.78 -10.00 -35.23
C ARG A 153 -15.26 -11.44 -35.39
N GLU A 154 -13.99 -11.66 -35.11
CA GLU A 154 -13.54 -12.99 -34.76
C GLU A 154 -14.18 -13.35 -33.42
N THR A 155 -14.78 -14.53 -33.38
CA THR A 155 -15.69 -15.04 -32.35
C THR A 155 -15.18 -14.70 -30.94
N GLY A 156 -15.89 -13.81 -30.22
CA GLY A 156 -15.40 -13.23 -28.96
C GLY A 156 -14.98 -14.22 -27.87
N ARG A 157 -15.46 -15.48 -27.92
CA ARG A 157 -15.02 -16.54 -27.02
C ARG A 157 -13.57 -16.99 -27.24
N ASP A 158 -13.11 -17.07 -28.49
CA ASP A 158 -11.74 -17.48 -28.79
C ASP A 158 -10.75 -16.35 -28.50
N LEU A 159 -11.16 -15.09 -28.72
CA LEU A 159 -10.36 -13.91 -28.39
C LEU A 159 -10.21 -13.72 -26.86
N ILE A 160 -11.27 -13.94 -26.09
CA ILE A 160 -11.20 -13.91 -24.63
C ILE A 160 -10.29 -15.03 -24.12
N ARG A 161 -10.39 -16.23 -24.72
CA ARG A 161 -9.58 -17.38 -24.33
C ARG A 161 -8.09 -17.21 -24.64
N ILE A 162 -7.74 -16.63 -25.79
CA ILE A 162 -6.32 -16.38 -26.09
C ILE A 162 -5.75 -15.30 -25.18
N THR A 163 -6.51 -14.22 -24.95
CA THR A 163 -6.07 -13.12 -24.08
C THR A 163 -5.81 -13.62 -22.66
N SER A 164 -6.72 -14.44 -22.11
CA SER A 164 -6.54 -14.99 -20.76
C SER A 164 -5.36 -15.95 -20.64
N VAL A 165 -5.10 -16.74 -21.67
CA VAL A 165 -3.94 -17.66 -21.72
C VAL A 165 -2.62 -16.89 -21.85
N MET A 166 -2.60 -15.79 -22.62
CA MET A 166 -1.45 -14.89 -22.72
C MET A 166 -1.18 -14.18 -21.39
N GLU A 167 -2.22 -13.64 -20.74
CA GLU A 167 -2.12 -13.00 -19.42
C GLU A 167 -1.59 -13.99 -18.37
N GLN A 168 -2.10 -15.22 -18.35
CA GLN A 168 -1.64 -16.26 -17.42
C GLN A 168 -0.16 -16.62 -17.63
N PHE A 169 0.31 -16.62 -18.88
CA PHE A 169 1.73 -16.79 -19.17
C PHE A 169 2.55 -15.57 -18.67
N VAL A 170 2.11 -14.36 -18.95
CA VAL A 170 2.81 -13.11 -18.59
C VAL A 170 2.86 -12.87 -17.08
N ASP A 171 1.81 -13.25 -16.34
CA ASP A 171 1.74 -13.02 -14.91
C ASP A 171 2.30 -14.20 -14.12
N ASP A 172 1.84 -15.42 -14.38
CA ASP A 172 2.17 -16.60 -13.58
C ASP A 172 3.22 -17.53 -14.21
N GLY A 173 3.50 -17.36 -15.50
CA GLY A 173 4.58 -18.08 -16.19
C GLY A 173 4.12 -19.45 -16.65
N VAL A 174 2.82 -19.70 -16.62
CA VAL A 174 2.22 -20.98 -17.02
C VAL A 174 2.25 -21.04 -18.54
N LYS A 175 3.10 -21.92 -19.08
CA LYS A 175 3.36 -22.02 -20.52
C LYS A 175 2.50 -23.06 -21.24
N ASP A 176 2.03 -24.07 -20.52
CA ASP A 176 1.38 -25.24 -21.13
C ASP A 176 0.08 -24.88 -21.85
N PRO A 177 -0.84 -24.05 -21.28
CA PRO A 177 -2.05 -23.63 -21.98
C PRO A 177 -1.76 -22.80 -23.23
N LEU A 178 -0.71 -21.96 -23.19
CA LEU A 178 -0.29 -21.12 -24.32
C LEU A 178 0.30 -21.97 -25.45
N LEU A 179 1.14 -22.94 -25.12
CA LEU A 179 1.68 -23.90 -26.10
C LEU A 179 0.55 -24.67 -26.80
N VAL A 180 -0.38 -25.25 -26.04
CA VAL A 180 -1.51 -26.01 -26.62
C VAL A 180 -2.33 -25.14 -27.55
N TYR A 181 -2.64 -23.90 -27.14
CA TYR A 181 -3.41 -22.98 -27.97
C TYR A 181 -2.66 -22.64 -29.26
N LEU A 182 -1.39 -22.21 -29.17
CA LEU A 182 -0.61 -21.80 -30.33
C LEU A 182 -0.36 -22.94 -31.31
N THR A 183 -0.07 -24.15 -30.83
CA THR A 183 0.07 -25.35 -31.68
C THR A 183 -1.23 -25.60 -32.45
N SER A 184 -2.39 -25.56 -31.76
CA SER A 184 -3.69 -25.78 -32.41
C SER A 184 -4.03 -24.69 -33.43
N HIS A 185 -3.58 -23.45 -33.18
CA HIS A 185 -3.81 -22.32 -34.08
C HIS A 185 -2.95 -22.41 -35.34
N LEU A 186 -1.66 -22.70 -35.20
CA LEU A 186 -0.75 -22.87 -36.34
C LEU A 186 -1.12 -24.08 -37.20
N GLN A 187 -1.55 -25.19 -36.59
CA GLN A 187 -2.09 -26.34 -37.34
C GLN A 187 -3.32 -25.96 -38.19
N ARG A 188 -4.19 -25.09 -37.68
CA ARG A 188 -5.34 -24.59 -38.46
C ARG A 188 -4.95 -23.67 -39.60
N LEU A 189 -3.78 -23.02 -39.51
CA LEU A 189 -3.21 -22.21 -40.58
C LEU A 189 -2.50 -23.06 -41.65
N GLY A 190 -2.37 -24.38 -41.44
CA GLY A 190 -1.77 -25.30 -42.41
C GLY A 190 -0.26 -25.46 -42.26
N GLU A 191 0.32 -24.93 -41.17
CA GLU A 191 1.75 -25.05 -40.89
C GLU A 191 2.17 -26.51 -40.65
N THR A 192 3.37 -26.86 -41.11
CA THR A 192 3.95 -28.19 -40.89
C THR A 192 4.40 -28.35 -39.44
N GLU A 193 4.47 -29.59 -38.94
CA GLU A 193 4.92 -29.83 -37.56
C GLU A 193 6.34 -29.27 -37.29
N GLU A 194 7.20 -29.26 -38.31
CA GLU A 194 8.57 -28.73 -38.23
C GLU A 194 8.57 -27.21 -38.06
N ASP A 195 7.73 -26.49 -38.81
CA ASP A 195 7.62 -25.04 -38.74
C ASP A 195 6.94 -24.57 -37.45
N ILE A 196 5.98 -25.35 -36.96
CA ILE A 196 5.35 -25.15 -35.64
C ILE A 196 6.42 -25.26 -34.54
N LEU A 197 7.23 -26.33 -34.56
CA LEU A 197 8.29 -26.52 -33.58
C LEU A 197 9.34 -25.40 -33.66
N LYS A 198 9.71 -24.97 -34.86
CA LYS A 198 10.65 -23.86 -35.07
C LYS A 198 10.10 -22.54 -34.53
N THR A 199 8.82 -22.27 -34.75
CA THR A 199 8.15 -21.05 -34.28
C THR A 199 7.99 -21.06 -32.76
N LEU A 200 7.62 -22.20 -32.17
CA LEU A 200 7.38 -22.35 -30.73
C LEU A 200 8.64 -22.70 -29.92
N SER A 201 9.77 -22.95 -30.57
CA SER A 201 11.06 -23.26 -29.94
C SER A 201 11.45 -22.31 -28.80
N PRO A 202 11.27 -20.97 -28.90
CA PRO A 202 11.55 -20.05 -27.78
C PRO A 202 10.70 -20.35 -26.53
N LEU A 203 9.45 -20.77 -26.72
CA LEU A 203 8.50 -21.06 -25.65
C LEU A 203 8.77 -22.45 -25.03
N ILE A 204 9.15 -23.42 -25.86
CA ILE A 204 9.53 -24.79 -25.43
C ILE A 204 10.88 -24.77 -24.68
N GLY A 205 11.86 -24.06 -25.25
CA GLY A 205 13.24 -23.94 -24.77
C GLY A 205 13.41 -23.03 -23.55
N SER A 206 12.40 -22.25 -23.18
CA SER A 206 12.35 -21.52 -21.91
C SER A 206 12.26 -22.50 -20.74
N ARG A 207 13.41 -23.08 -20.38
CA ARG A 207 13.56 -24.14 -19.38
C ARG A 207 13.71 -23.51 -18.00
N LYS A 208 12.76 -23.88 -17.13
CA LYS A 208 12.71 -23.63 -15.68
C LYS A 208 12.42 -22.18 -15.28
N ASN A 209 11.13 -21.87 -15.23
CA ASN A 209 10.60 -21.12 -14.09
C ASN A 209 11.17 -21.78 -12.84
N VAL A 210 12.14 -21.12 -12.19
CA VAL A 210 12.48 -21.44 -10.81
C VAL A 210 11.13 -21.36 -10.08
N PRO A 211 10.66 -22.43 -9.43
CA PRO A 211 9.39 -22.40 -8.71
C PRO A 211 9.36 -21.13 -7.86
N ARG A 212 8.25 -20.39 -7.83
CA ARG A 212 8.04 -19.24 -6.92
C ARG A 212 8.51 -19.59 -5.48
N HIS A 213 8.49 -20.87 -5.14
CA HIS A 213 8.83 -21.46 -3.84
C HIS A 213 10.33 -21.76 -3.62
N LYS A 214 11.20 -21.66 -4.64
CA LYS A 214 12.67 -21.79 -4.49
C LYS A 214 13.40 -20.44 -4.40
N LEU A 215 12.66 -19.35 -4.25
CA LEU A 215 13.26 -18.07 -3.87
C LEU A 215 13.62 -18.15 -2.39
N HIS A 216 14.93 -18.18 -2.13
CA HIS A 216 15.54 -18.14 -0.80
C HIS A 216 14.67 -17.33 0.17
N PHE A 217 14.24 -17.96 1.26
CA PHE A 217 13.47 -17.33 2.34
C PHE A 217 14.08 -15.99 2.79
N LEU A 218 15.41 -15.84 2.61
CA LEU A 218 16.23 -14.65 2.91
C LEU A 218 16.27 -13.56 1.83
N ALA A 219 15.64 -13.72 0.67
CA ALA A 219 15.63 -12.67 -0.34
C ALA A 219 14.76 -11.49 0.11
N PHE A 220 15.38 -10.31 0.25
CA PHE A 220 14.71 -9.07 0.62
C PHE A 220 13.50 -8.73 -0.28
N PRO A 221 12.43 -8.09 0.26
CA PRO A 221 11.19 -7.84 -0.47
C PRO A 221 11.37 -7.07 -1.79
N TRP A 222 12.26 -6.08 -1.82
CA TRP A 222 12.51 -5.29 -3.04
C TRP A 222 13.19 -6.11 -4.14
N THR A 223 14.11 -7.01 -3.79
CA THR A 223 14.79 -7.90 -4.74
C THR A 223 13.79 -8.89 -5.37
N ARG A 224 12.81 -9.37 -4.59
CA ARG A 224 11.71 -10.20 -5.10
C ARG A 224 10.85 -9.44 -6.09
N ARG A 225 10.50 -8.18 -5.79
CA ARG A 225 9.71 -7.32 -6.67
C ARG A 225 10.43 -7.02 -7.98
N ASN A 226 11.71 -6.62 -7.91
CA ASN A 226 12.49 -6.29 -9.11
C ASN A 226 12.70 -7.51 -10.02
N ARG A 227 12.91 -8.70 -9.46
CA ARG A 227 12.98 -9.94 -10.25
C ARG A 227 11.65 -10.31 -10.88
N ALA A 228 10.53 -10.14 -10.17
CA ALA A 228 9.21 -10.40 -10.72
C ALA A 228 8.89 -9.49 -11.92
N VAL A 229 9.22 -8.20 -11.81
CA VAL A 229 9.07 -7.22 -12.90
C VAL A 229 9.94 -7.62 -14.10
N ARG A 230 11.23 -7.87 -13.88
CA ARG A 230 12.13 -8.27 -14.97
C ARG A 230 11.70 -9.58 -15.66
N ASN A 231 11.22 -10.56 -14.88
CA ASN A 231 10.71 -11.82 -15.46
C ASN A 231 9.40 -11.61 -16.24
N LYS A 232 8.57 -10.64 -15.85
CA LYS A 232 7.38 -10.25 -16.60
C LYS A 232 7.77 -9.60 -17.94
N GLU A 233 8.68 -8.62 -17.92
CA GLU A 233 9.21 -7.97 -19.13
C GLU A 233 9.81 -8.97 -20.13
N VAL A 234 10.58 -9.96 -19.65
CA VAL A 234 11.15 -11.00 -20.51
C VAL A 234 10.05 -11.84 -21.18
N ARG A 235 8.98 -12.17 -20.45
CA ARG A 235 7.85 -12.94 -20.99
C ARG A 235 7.02 -12.13 -21.99
N GLU A 236 6.79 -10.86 -21.72
CA GLU A 236 6.13 -9.94 -22.65
C GLU A 236 6.93 -9.78 -23.95
N ASN A 237 8.24 -9.58 -23.86
CA ASN A 237 9.11 -9.49 -25.05
C ASN A 237 9.12 -10.79 -25.86
N MET A 238 9.14 -11.95 -25.20
CA MET A 238 9.04 -13.24 -25.86
C MET A 238 7.71 -13.41 -26.59
N LEU A 239 6.60 -13.04 -25.94
CA LEU A 239 5.27 -13.09 -26.51
C LEU A 239 5.13 -12.16 -27.72
N ASN A 240 5.60 -10.92 -27.63
CA ASN A 240 5.61 -9.97 -28.75
C ASN A 240 6.41 -10.47 -29.94
N THR A 241 7.55 -11.12 -29.69
CA THR A 241 8.37 -11.72 -30.74
C THR A 241 7.65 -12.88 -31.43
N LEU A 242 6.91 -13.70 -30.67
CA LEU A 242 6.12 -14.81 -31.21
C LEU A 242 4.94 -14.30 -32.04
N ILE A 243 4.19 -13.31 -31.55
CA ILE A 243 3.08 -12.71 -32.29
C ILE A 243 3.58 -12.16 -33.63
N LYS A 244 4.69 -11.42 -33.62
CA LYS A 244 5.28 -10.88 -34.84
C LYS A 244 5.62 -11.97 -35.87
N LYS A 245 6.19 -13.10 -35.43
CA LYS A 245 6.47 -14.24 -36.32
C LYS A 245 5.21 -14.89 -36.87
N ILE A 246 4.15 -14.99 -36.06
CA ILE A 246 2.86 -15.56 -36.50
C ILE A 246 2.19 -14.62 -37.52
N ASP A 247 2.28 -13.31 -37.33
CA ASP A 247 1.76 -12.33 -38.27
C ASP A 247 2.54 -12.35 -39.61
N GLU A 248 3.85 -12.57 -39.57
CA GLU A 248 4.69 -12.76 -40.78
C GLU A 248 4.20 -13.98 -41.58
N VAL A 249 3.98 -15.13 -40.91
CA VAL A 249 3.45 -16.36 -41.53
C VAL A 249 2.05 -16.17 -42.12
N ARG A 250 1.20 -15.35 -41.50
CA ARG A 250 -0.15 -15.05 -42.01
C ARG A 250 -0.15 -14.19 -43.28
N SER A 251 0.93 -13.44 -43.52
CA SER A 251 1.02 -12.47 -44.62
C SER A 251 1.56 -13.04 -45.93
N GLU A 252 2.07 -14.29 -45.90
CA GLU A 252 2.48 -15.08 -47.07
C GLU A 252 1.33 -15.96 -47.58
#